data_AF-A0A415E413-F1
#
_entry.id   AF-A0A415E413-F1
#
_cell.length_a   1.000
_cell.length_b   1.000
_cell.length_c   1.000
_cell.angle_alpha   90.00
_cell.angle_beta   90.00
_cell.angle_gamma   90.00
#
_symmetry.space_group_name_H-M   'P 1'
#
loop_
_entity.id
_entity.type
_entity.pdbx_description
1 polymer ?
#
loop_
_entity_poly.entity_id
_entity_poly.type
_entity_poly.pdbx_seq_one_letter_code
_entity_poly.pdbx_strand_id
1 'polypeptide(L)'
;MIPKKVKVAFEGVNRLYTYFDDQYDLAPEDVVYVEGKMWKKPGQVREVSEANEFDRDRYNRILKKIIFEVHGTYYSYGPYVFCFDQEAIPFEQFRSWVSPPDRELNVEHEIGFDLLLEELGYCDFASEEALRYGLHCFQEEQVEFLSLIDGRGQALIKDGARHTVTFNYDGKTVRNMICRTDMDRFCEHDIGTCLTLRTLLHIFQNEFADYYEKGRFTAVNRNIFYRIVAYSLKKITL
;
A
#
# COMPACT_ATOMS: atom_id res chain seq x y z
N MET A 1 16.16 7.19 22.10
CA MET A 1 16.11 8.27 21.10
C MET A 1 15.92 9.59 21.82
N ILE A 2 16.51 10.69 21.36
CA ILE A 2 16.38 12.00 22.00
C ILE A 2 15.14 12.71 21.44
N PRO A 3 14.22 13.23 22.28
CA PRO A 3 13.05 13.96 21.81
C PRO A 3 13.39 15.21 21.00
N LYS A 4 12.63 15.43 19.93
CA LYS A 4 12.85 16.50 18.95
C LYS A 4 11.58 17.33 18.76
N LYS A 5 11.77 18.64 18.55
CA LYS A 5 10.80 19.55 17.94
C LYS A 5 11.04 19.60 16.45
N VAL A 6 9.98 19.37 15.68
CA VAL A 6 10.05 19.22 14.24
C VAL A 6 9.14 20.24 13.59
N LYS A 7 9.69 21.08 12.71
CA LYS A 7 8.88 21.98 11.88
C LYS A 7 8.58 21.32 10.55
N VAL A 8 7.29 21.21 10.23
CA VAL A 8 6.80 20.50 9.04
C VAL A 8 6.05 21.48 8.13
N ALA A 9 6.39 21.44 6.84
CA ALA A 9 5.69 22.14 5.77
C ALA A 9 4.66 21.22 5.11
N PHE A 10 3.51 21.77 4.73
CA PHE A 10 2.50 21.04 3.98
C PHE A 10 2.19 21.76 2.68
N GLU A 11 1.93 20.99 1.64
CA GLU A 11 1.55 21.52 0.33
C GLU A 11 0.31 22.42 0.44
N GLY A 12 0.35 23.57 -0.23
CA GLY A 12 -0.72 24.57 -0.21
C GLY A 12 -0.81 25.38 1.09
N VAL A 13 0.13 25.22 2.03
CA VAL A 13 0.14 25.97 3.29
C VAL A 13 1.42 26.78 3.44
N ASN A 14 1.29 28.11 3.45
CA ASN A 14 2.42 29.03 3.57
C ASN A 14 2.86 29.26 5.04
N ARG A 15 2.96 28.20 5.83
CA ARG A 15 3.54 28.23 7.19
C ARG A 15 4.05 26.86 7.61
N LEU A 16 5.02 26.88 8.51
CA LEU A 16 5.50 25.68 9.19
C LEU A 16 4.68 25.43 10.46
N TYR A 17 4.40 24.16 10.74
CA TYR A 17 3.79 23.72 11.99
C TYR A 17 4.79 22.94 12.82
N THR A 18 4.77 23.15 14.13
CA THR A 18 5.67 22.45 15.05
C THR A 18 4.99 21.21 15.61
N TYR A 19 5.71 20.10 15.58
CA TYR A 19 5.32 18.81 16.11
C TYR A 19 6.39 18.26 17.05
N PHE A 20 5.98 17.35 17.91
CA PHE A 20 6.87 16.62 18.80
C PHE A 20 7.16 15.22 18.23
N ASP A 21 8.43 14.80 18.32
CA ASP A 21 8.86 13.48 17.92
C ASP A 21 9.76 12.86 18.99
N ASP A 22 9.47 11.61 19.36
CA ASP A 22 10.29 10.78 20.23
C ASP A 22 10.42 9.35 19.68
N GLN A 23 9.99 9.12 18.43
CA GLN A 23 9.89 7.79 17.81
C GLN A 23 10.79 7.61 16.60
N TYR A 24 11.12 8.68 15.88
CA TYR A 24 11.86 8.59 14.62
C TYR A 24 13.16 9.41 14.65
N ASP A 25 14.19 8.93 13.95
CA ASP A 25 15.36 9.77 13.70
C ASP A 25 15.10 10.66 12.48
N LEU A 26 14.45 11.80 12.74
CA LEU A 26 14.08 12.75 11.68
C LEU A 26 15.22 13.71 11.33
N ALA A 27 15.32 13.98 10.03
CA ALA A 27 16.19 14.96 9.40
C ALA A 27 15.38 15.86 8.44
N PRO A 28 15.90 17.05 8.08
CA PRO A 28 15.32 17.86 7.00
C PRO A 28 15.10 17.04 5.73
N GLU A 29 14.03 17.35 5.01
CA GLU A 29 13.52 16.67 3.81
C GLU A 29 12.81 15.32 4.03
N ASP A 30 12.88 14.72 5.23
CA ASP A 30 12.04 13.57 5.58
C ASP A 30 10.56 13.90 5.39
N VAL A 31 9.77 12.91 4.98
CA VAL A 31 8.32 13.06 4.83
C VAL A 31 7.62 12.30 5.93
N VAL A 32 6.62 12.94 6.55
CA VAL A 32 5.94 12.44 7.74
C VAL A 32 4.44 12.61 7.67
N TYR A 33 3.71 11.69 8.31
CA TYR A 33 2.35 11.94 8.79
C TYR A 33 2.37 12.45 10.22
N VAL A 34 1.40 13.28 10.56
CA VAL A 34 1.35 14.00 11.84
C VAL A 34 -0.03 13.95 12.47
N GLU A 35 -0.12 14.18 13.77
CA GLU A 35 -1.40 14.34 14.46
C GLU A 35 -2.08 15.69 14.14
N GLY A 36 -3.33 15.81 14.59
CA GLY A 36 -4.12 17.03 14.44
C GLY A 36 -4.74 17.19 13.05
N LYS A 37 -4.92 18.44 12.60
CA LYS A 37 -5.73 18.77 11.41
C LYS A 37 -5.10 18.33 10.07
N MET A 38 -3.78 18.15 10.04
CA MET A 38 -3.04 17.82 8.81
C MET A 38 -2.82 16.32 8.61
N TRP A 39 -3.38 15.47 9.46
CA TRP A 39 -3.05 14.03 9.51
C TRP A 39 -3.30 13.22 8.23
N LYS A 40 -4.19 13.67 7.35
CA LYS A 40 -4.46 13.02 6.06
C LYS A 40 -3.46 13.37 4.97
N LYS A 41 -2.57 14.34 5.22
CA LYS A 41 -1.63 14.85 4.22
C LYS A 41 -0.20 14.59 4.68
N PRO A 42 0.67 14.05 3.80
CA PRO A 42 2.09 13.99 4.10
C PRO A 42 2.64 15.42 4.21
N GLY A 43 3.53 15.63 5.17
CA GLY A 43 4.26 16.88 5.36
C GLY A 43 5.76 16.65 5.24
N GLN A 44 6.48 17.66 4.77
CA GLN A 44 7.94 17.62 4.64
C GLN A 44 8.60 18.30 5.84
N VAL A 45 9.51 17.59 6.50
CA VAL A 45 10.33 18.14 7.59
C VAL A 45 11.26 19.22 7.03
N ARG A 46 11.27 20.38 7.69
CA ARG A 46 12.13 21.51 7.34
C ARG A 46 13.21 21.78 8.37
N GLU A 47 12.86 21.66 9.64
CA GLU A 47 13.79 21.92 10.75
C GLU A 47 13.57 20.88 11.85
N VAL A 48 14.67 20.48 12.47
CA VAL A 48 14.71 19.57 13.63
C VAL A 48 15.55 20.24 14.70
N SER A 49 15.04 20.28 15.92
CA SER A 49 15.71 20.89 17.08
C SER A 49 15.42 20.08 18.35
N GLU A 50 16.23 20.24 19.38
CA GLU A 50 16.01 19.57 20.67
C GLU A 50 14.68 19.99 21.30
N ALA A 51 13.94 19.01 21.84
CA ALA A 51 12.73 19.25 22.64
C ALA A 51 13.04 19.21 24.14
N ASN A 52 12.28 19.97 24.91
CA ASN A 52 12.23 19.85 26.38
C ASN A 52 10.98 19.07 26.82
N GLU A 53 10.86 18.78 28.12
CA GLU A 53 9.76 17.98 28.67
C GLU A 53 8.38 18.62 28.44
N PHE A 54 8.27 19.95 28.47
CA PHE A 54 7.01 20.67 28.24
C PHE A 54 6.55 20.66 26.78
N ASP A 55 7.47 20.43 25.83
CA ASP A 55 7.14 20.40 24.41
C ASP A 55 6.23 19.19 24.07
N ARG A 56 6.31 18.09 24.85
CA ARG A 56 5.48 16.90 24.68
C ARG A 56 3.98 17.21 24.78
N ASP A 57 3.59 18.00 25.78
CA ASP A 57 2.18 18.32 26.04
C ASP A 57 1.68 19.49 25.20
N ARG A 58 2.60 20.28 24.62
CA ARG A 58 2.28 21.48 23.84
C ARG A 58 2.02 21.19 22.37
N TYR A 59 2.69 20.20 21.79
CA TYR A 59 2.66 19.95 20.35
C TYR A 59 2.07 18.59 20.00
N ASN A 60 1.30 18.58 18.91
CA ASN A 60 0.86 17.34 18.26
C ASN A 60 2.06 16.50 17.84
N ARG A 61 1.89 15.19 17.72
CA ARG A 61 2.99 14.26 17.49
C ARG A 61 3.22 13.94 16.02
N ILE A 62 4.44 13.48 15.71
CA ILE A 62 4.70 12.74 14.47
C ILE A 62 4.07 11.34 14.59
N LEU A 63 3.33 10.93 13.58
CA LEU A 63 2.66 9.62 13.52
C LEU A 63 3.52 8.58 12.82
N LYS A 64 4.11 8.93 11.68
CA LYS A 64 4.86 7.98 10.84
C LYS A 64 5.87 8.72 9.96
N LYS A 65 7.10 8.23 9.92
CA LYS A 65 8.09 8.56 8.88
C LYS A 65 7.83 7.72 7.63
N ILE A 66 7.85 8.36 6.46
CA ILE A 66 7.70 7.70 5.17
C ILE A 66 9.08 7.36 4.60
N ILE A 67 9.27 6.10 4.21
CA ILE A 67 10.52 5.53 3.69
C ILE A 67 10.36 5.31 2.18
N PHE A 68 11.15 5.98 1.35
CA PHE A 68 11.03 5.94 -0.12
C PHE A 68 12.06 5.04 -0.81
N GLU A 69 12.94 4.42 -0.04
CA GLU A 69 13.96 3.50 -0.49
C GLU A 69 13.28 2.26 -1.10
N VAL A 70 13.69 1.93 -2.32
CA VAL A 70 13.19 0.78 -3.07
C VAL A 70 14.37 -0.14 -3.34
N HIS A 71 14.21 -1.43 -3.02
CA HIS A 71 15.23 -2.45 -3.20
C HIS A 71 14.73 -3.58 -4.09
N GLY A 72 15.66 -4.26 -4.74
CA GLY A 72 15.39 -5.37 -5.66
C GLY A 72 15.30 -4.96 -7.13
N THR A 73 15.07 -5.97 -7.97
CA THR A 73 15.03 -5.85 -9.44
C THR A 73 13.59 -5.78 -9.92
N TYR A 74 13.24 -4.65 -10.55
CA TYR A 74 11.89 -4.37 -11.01
C TYR A 74 11.75 -4.51 -12.52
N TYR A 75 10.73 -5.24 -12.95
CA TYR A 75 10.38 -5.47 -14.35
C TYR A 75 9.07 -4.76 -14.66
N SER A 76 9.01 -4.04 -15.78
CA SER A 76 7.79 -3.38 -16.23
C SER A 76 7.12 -4.19 -17.32
N TYR A 77 5.84 -4.52 -17.13
CA TYR A 77 5.02 -5.19 -18.14
C TYR A 77 3.56 -4.76 -18.01
N GLY A 78 2.98 -4.29 -19.13
CA GLY A 78 1.63 -3.72 -19.11
C GLY A 78 1.49 -2.58 -18.10
N PRO A 79 0.43 -2.54 -17.28
CA PRO A 79 0.20 -1.46 -16.31
C PRO A 79 0.95 -1.64 -14.99
N TYR A 80 1.69 -2.73 -14.82
CA TYR A 80 2.37 -3.04 -13.56
C TYR A 80 3.90 -2.97 -13.71
N VAL A 81 4.53 -2.73 -12.57
CA VAL A 81 5.95 -3.02 -12.34
C VAL A 81 5.99 -4.06 -11.22
N PHE A 82 6.73 -5.14 -11.40
CA PHE A 82 6.83 -6.20 -10.38
C PHE A 82 8.27 -6.57 -10.06
N CYS A 83 8.44 -7.11 -8.85
CA CYS A 83 9.68 -7.58 -8.29
C CYS A 83 9.44 -8.94 -7.64
N PHE A 84 10.40 -9.85 -7.80
CA PHE A 84 10.37 -11.21 -7.23
C PHE A 84 11.29 -11.35 -6.02
N ASP A 85 12.17 -10.37 -5.80
CA ASP A 85 13.19 -10.40 -4.76
C ASP A 85 12.57 -10.34 -3.35
N GLN A 86 13.29 -10.87 -2.37
CA GLN A 86 12.88 -10.81 -0.96
C GLN A 86 12.77 -9.37 -0.42
N GLU A 87 13.61 -8.47 -0.95
CA GLU A 87 13.68 -7.06 -0.56
C GLU A 87 12.70 -6.16 -1.33
N ALA A 88 11.75 -6.75 -2.08
CA ALA A 88 10.70 -5.99 -2.76
C ALA A 88 9.91 -5.12 -1.77
N ILE A 89 9.37 -3.99 -2.26
CA ILE A 89 8.56 -3.05 -1.48
C ILE A 89 7.49 -3.78 -0.65
N PRO A 90 7.56 -3.73 0.69
CA PRO A 90 6.55 -4.31 1.55
C PRO A 90 5.22 -3.56 1.44
N PHE A 91 4.11 -4.28 1.64
CA PHE A 91 2.75 -3.71 1.61
C PHE A 91 2.61 -2.48 2.51
N GLU A 92 3.12 -2.53 3.75
CA GLU A 92 3.03 -1.42 4.70
C GLU A 92 3.85 -0.19 4.32
N GLN A 93 4.94 -0.39 3.58
CA GLN A 93 5.73 0.69 3.02
C GLN A 93 4.97 1.34 1.87
N PHE A 94 4.47 0.55 0.91
CA PHE A 94 3.65 1.06 -0.19
C PHE A 94 2.42 1.82 0.31
N ARG A 95 1.69 1.21 1.25
CA ARG A 95 0.49 1.80 1.86
C ARG A 95 0.80 3.15 2.50
N SER A 96 1.98 3.31 3.13
CA SER A 96 2.41 4.58 3.72
C SER A 96 2.68 5.69 2.71
N TRP A 97 2.93 5.36 1.44
CA TRP A 97 3.14 6.37 0.40
C TRP A 97 1.83 6.98 -0.10
N VAL A 98 0.76 6.20 0.00
CA VAL A 98 -0.50 6.51 -0.68
C VAL A 98 -1.63 6.79 0.30
N SER A 99 -1.56 6.28 1.53
CA SER A 99 -2.56 6.44 2.57
C SER A 99 -1.95 6.91 3.89
N PRO A 100 -2.67 7.77 4.64
CA PRO A 100 -2.29 8.05 6.02
C PRO A 100 -2.40 6.79 6.88
N PRO A 101 -1.71 6.73 8.04
CA PRO A 101 -1.92 5.68 9.02
C PRO A 101 -3.38 5.60 9.45
N ASP A 102 -3.90 4.38 9.62
CA ASP A 102 -5.23 4.16 10.19
C ASP A 102 -5.27 4.72 11.61
N ARG A 103 -6.36 5.41 11.98
CA ARG A 103 -6.53 5.91 13.34
C ARG A 103 -7.04 4.85 14.31
N GLU A 104 -7.73 3.84 13.80
CA GLU A 104 -8.26 2.68 14.50
C GLU A 104 -8.93 1.79 13.45
N LEU A 105 -8.66 0.49 13.45
CA LEU A 105 -9.53 -0.64 13.04
C LEU A 105 -8.70 -1.93 13.09
N ASN A 106 -8.55 -2.49 14.30
CA ASN A 106 -8.18 -3.88 14.50
C ASN A 106 -9.48 -4.67 14.59
N VAL A 107 -10.08 -4.99 13.45
CA VAL A 107 -11.06 -6.07 13.40
C VAL A 107 -10.40 -7.20 12.66
N GLU A 108 -9.93 -8.19 13.43
CA GLU A 108 -9.62 -9.50 12.88
C GLU A 108 -10.96 -10.16 12.58
N HIS A 109 -11.29 -10.26 11.29
CA HIS A 109 -12.40 -11.09 10.85
C HIS A 109 -11.81 -12.45 10.50
N GLU A 110 -12.23 -13.49 11.22
CA GLU A 110 -11.57 -14.80 11.19
C GLU A 110 -11.98 -15.67 10.00
N ILE A 111 -13.10 -15.36 9.32
CA ILE A 111 -13.67 -16.22 8.27
C ILE A 111 -13.80 -15.42 6.98
N GLY A 112 -12.97 -15.70 5.98
CA GLY A 112 -13.08 -15.11 4.65
C GLY A 112 -13.74 -16.04 3.64
N PHE A 113 -13.65 -15.65 2.37
CA PHE A 113 -14.19 -16.42 1.24
C PHE A 113 -13.11 -17.30 0.61
N ASP A 114 -13.48 -18.54 0.31
CA ASP A 114 -12.64 -19.51 -0.39
C ASP A 114 -13.18 -19.73 -1.81
N LEU A 115 -12.29 -19.71 -2.80
CA LEU A 115 -12.62 -20.02 -4.18
C LEU A 115 -11.46 -20.64 -4.95
N LEU A 116 -11.77 -21.47 -5.94
CA LEU A 116 -10.82 -21.81 -6.98
C LEU A 116 -10.64 -20.59 -7.90
N LEU A 117 -9.40 -20.13 -8.08
CA LEU A 117 -9.13 -18.89 -8.83
C LEU A 117 -9.60 -18.96 -10.30
N GLU A 118 -9.56 -20.16 -10.89
CA GLU A 118 -10.05 -20.41 -12.25
C GLU A 118 -11.58 -20.35 -12.36
N GLU A 119 -12.29 -20.61 -11.27
CA GLU A 119 -13.76 -20.65 -11.20
C GLU A 119 -14.39 -19.34 -10.72
N LEU A 120 -13.62 -18.23 -10.66
CA LEU A 120 -14.12 -16.93 -10.19
C LEU A 120 -15.42 -16.48 -10.88
N GLY A 121 -15.66 -16.87 -12.14
CA GLY A 121 -16.89 -16.53 -12.86
C GLY A 121 -18.14 -17.35 -12.47
N TYR A 122 -17.99 -18.36 -11.62
CA TYR A 122 -19.03 -19.31 -11.22
C TYR A 122 -19.26 -19.35 -9.70
N CYS A 123 -18.79 -18.35 -8.95
CA CYS A 123 -18.95 -18.32 -7.51
C CYS A 123 -20.38 -17.90 -7.10
N ASP A 124 -21.12 -18.81 -6.46
CA ASP A 124 -22.53 -18.60 -6.06
C ASP A 124 -22.72 -17.55 -4.95
N PHE A 125 -21.64 -17.19 -4.24
CA PHE A 125 -21.68 -16.21 -3.16
C PHE A 125 -21.42 -14.77 -3.64
N ALA A 126 -20.99 -14.56 -4.87
CA ALA A 126 -20.80 -13.23 -5.44
C ALA A 126 -22.10 -12.72 -6.07
N SER A 127 -22.47 -11.47 -5.76
CA SER A 127 -23.61 -10.84 -6.44
C SER A 127 -23.25 -10.44 -7.87
N GLU A 128 -24.24 -10.38 -8.77
CA GLU A 128 -24.05 -9.86 -10.14
C GLU A 128 -23.47 -8.44 -10.14
N GLU A 129 -23.84 -7.63 -9.14
CA GLU A 129 -23.32 -6.29 -8.94
C GLU A 129 -21.83 -6.30 -8.60
N ALA A 130 -21.40 -7.15 -7.65
CA ALA A 130 -20.00 -7.30 -7.29
C ALA A 130 -19.17 -7.80 -8.48
N LEU A 131 -19.70 -8.74 -9.29
CA LEU A 131 -19.05 -9.22 -10.52
C LEU A 131 -18.86 -8.11 -11.54
N ARG A 132 -19.90 -7.31 -11.79
CA ARG A 132 -19.84 -6.19 -12.74
C ARG A 132 -18.84 -5.11 -12.28
N TYR A 133 -18.90 -4.70 -11.03
CA TYR A 133 -17.99 -3.68 -10.51
C TYR A 133 -16.58 -4.20 -10.33
N GLY A 134 -16.38 -5.47 -9.94
CA GLY A 134 -15.06 -6.08 -9.86
C GLY A 134 -14.38 -6.20 -11.22
N LEU A 135 -15.15 -6.47 -12.29
CA LEU A 135 -14.65 -6.40 -13.66
C LEU A 135 -14.20 -4.97 -14.02
N HIS A 136 -14.99 -3.97 -13.65
CA HIS A 136 -14.61 -2.57 -13.84
C HIS A 136 -13.33 -2.22 -13.06
N CYS A 137 -13.18 -2.67 -11.81
CA CYS A 137 -11.95 -2.47 -11.04
C CYS A 137 -10.71 -3.03 -11.74
N PHE A 138 -10.84 -4.20 -12.37
CA PHE A 138 -9.78 -4.81 -13.15
C PHE A 138 -9.47 -4.02 -14.44
N GLN A 139 -10.50 -3.64 -15.19
CA GLN A 139 -10.36 -2.92 -16.46
C GLN A 139 -9.76 -1.51 -16.29
N GLU A 140 -10.14 -0.81 -15.22
CA GLU A 140 -9.63 0.52 -14.88
C GLU A 140 -8.33 0.46 -14.06
N GLU A 141 -7.70 -0.72 -13.93
CA GLU A 141 -6.41 -0.92 -13.28
C GLU A 141 -6.38 -0.38 -11.84
N GLN A 142 -7.50 -0.49 -11.12
CA GLN A 142 -7.69 0.10 -9.79
C GLN A 142 -6.88 -0.60 -8.69
N VAL A 143 -6.34 -1.79 -8.95
CA VAL A 143 -5.40 -2.47 -8.04
C VAL A 143 -4.06 -1.73 -8.09
N GLU A 144 -3.79 -0.89 -7.08
CA GLU A 144 -2.57 -0.10 -6.99
C GLU A 144 -1.36 -0.94 -6.56
N PHE A 145 -1.60 -2.00 -5.77
CA PHE A 145 -0.59 -2.92 -5.25
C PHE A 145 -1.18 -4.31 -5.08
N LEU A 146 -0.39 -5.33 -5.40
CA LEU A 146 -0.70 -6.73 -5.12
C LEU A 146 0.60 -7.49 -4.83
N SER A 147 0.69 -8.14 -3.69
CA SER A 147 1.79 -9.03 -3.36
C SER A 147 1.27 -10.41 -3.01
N LEU A 148 2.09 -11.42 -3.30
CA LEU A 148 1.94 -12.77 -2.81
C LEU A 148 3.30 -13.17 -2.24
N ILE A 149 3.39 -13.40 -0.94
CA ILE A 149 4.63 -13.67 -0.23
C ILE A 149 4.43 -14.90 0.65
N ASP A 150 5.09 -16.00 0.31
CA ASP A 150 4.98 -17.29 1.02
C ASP A 150 3.51 -17.75 1.16
N GLY A 151 2.74 -17.61 0.07
CA GLY A 151 1.32 -17.96 0.03
C GLY A 151 0.38 -16.93 0.69
N ARG A 152 0.89 -15.85 1.28
CA ARG A 152 0.07 -14.77 1.85
C ARG A 152 -0.09 -13.62 0.86
N GLY A 153 -1.33 -13.29 0.54
CA GLY A 153 -1.71 -12.28 -0.42
C GLY A 153 -2.19 -10.99 0.24
N GLN A 154 -1.73 -9.84 -0.27
CA GLN A 154 -2.21 -8.53 0.14
C GLN A 154 -2.37 -7.63 -1.07
N ALA A 155 -3.50 -6.96 -1.19
CA ALA A 155 -3.80 -6.01 -2.25
C ALA A 155 -4.28 -4.66 -1.71
N LEU A 156 -3.98 -3.60 -2.45
CA LEU A 156 -4.54 -2.27 -2.21
C LEU A 156 -5.25 -1.82 -3.49
N ILE A 157 -6.55 -1.53 -3.37
CA ILE A 157 -7.40 -1.14 -4.48
C ILE A 157 -7.88 0.28 -4.23
N LYS A 158 -7.92 1.11 -5.27
CA LYS A 158 -8.43 2.48 -5.20
C LYS A 158 -9.68 2.64 -6.06
N ASP A 159 -10.83 2.60 -5.41
CA ASP A 159 -12.13 2.94 -5.98
C ASP A 159 -12.79 4.07 -5.18
N GLY A 160 -12.48 5.31 -5.55
CA GLY A 160 -12.78 6.49 -4.74
C GLY A 160 -11.95 6.58 -3.45
N ALA A 161 -12.14 5.63 -2.53
CA ALA A 161 -11.30 5.40 -1.36
C ALA A 161 -10.33 4.22 -1.60
N ARG A 162 -9.41 3.99 -0.66
CA ARG A 162 -8.48 2.85 -0.72
C ARG A 162 -8.94 1.73 0.19
N HIS A 163 -9.00 0.54 -0.38
CA HIS A 163 -9.50 -0.67 0.23
C HIS A 163 -8.38 -1.71 0.27
N THR A 164 -8.24 -2.38 1.42
CA THR A 164 -7.23 -3.44 1.60
C THR A 164 -7.92 -4.78 1.51
N VAL A 165 -7.40 -5.66 0.66
CA VAL A 165 -7.82 -7.05 0.56
C VAL A 165 -6.67 -7.94 1.02
N THR A 166 -6.98 -8.94 1.85
CA THR A 166 -6.02 -9.95 2.32
C THR A 166 -6.54 -11.34 2.02
N PHE A 167 -5.66 -12.28 1.69
CA PHE A 167 -6.02 -13.66 1.35
C PHE A 167 -4.81 -14.60 1.51
N ASN A 168 -5.04 -15.90 1.41
CA ASN A 168 -4.00 -16.90 1.22
C ASN A 168 -4.16 -17.57 -0.15
N TYR A 169 -3.08 -18.05 -0.75
CA TYR A 169 -3.12 -18.74 -2.04
C TYR A 169 -2.18 -19.94 -2.07
N ASP A 170 -2.72 -21.11 -2.39
CA ASP A 170 -2.01 -22.39 -2.40
C ASP A 170 -1.55 -22.83 -3.81
N GLY A 171 -1.60 -21.92 -4.79
CA GLY A 171 -1.27 -22.20 -6.18
C GLY A 171 -2.48 -22.56 -7.04
N LYS A 172 -3.65 -22.76 -6.43
CA LYS A 172 -4.92 -22.98 -7.14
C LYS A 172 -6.08 -22.25 -6.50
N THR A 173 -6.21 -22.39 -5.19
CA THR A 173 -7.31 -21.87 -4.39
C THR A 173 -6.89 -20.61 -3.66
N VAL A 174 -7.72 -19.57 -3.78
CA VAL A 174 -7.67 -18.40 -2.91
C VAL A 174 -8.50 -18.73 -1.67
N ARG A 175 -7.92 -18.53 -0.49
CA ARG A 175 -8.52 -18.85 0.81
C ARG A 175 -8.59 -17.64 1.70
N ASN A 176 -9.61 -17.60 2.56
CA ASN A 176 -9.81 -16.54 3.55
C ASN A 176 -9.67 -15.13 2.93
N MET A 177 -10.22 -14.93 1.72
CA MET A 177 -10.20 -13.62 1.07
C MET A 177 -11.15 -12.68 1.79
N ILE A 178 -10.64 -11.51 2.18
CA ILE A 178 -11.38 -10.52 2.96
C ILE A 178 -11.00 -9.12 2.47
N CYS A 179 -12.00 -8.34 2.09
CA CYS A 179 -11.90 -6.89 1.99
C CYS A 179 -12.17 -6.25 3.36
N ARG A 180 -11.24 -5.44 3.86
CA ARG A 180 -11.38 -4.79 5.20
C ARG A 180 -12.52 -3.78 5.30
N THR A 181 -13.14 -3.41 4.19
CA THR A 181 -14.26 -2.47 4.16
C THR A 181 -15.61 -3.17 4.22
N ASP A 182 -15.71 -4.35 3.62
CA ASP A 182 -16.93 -5.16 3.62
C ASP A 182 -16.54 -6.62 3.88
N MET A 183 -16.38 -6.95 5.17
CA MET A 183 -15.84 -8.26 5.58
C MET A 183 -16.88 -9.38 5.46
N ASP A 184 -18.17 -9.03 5.44
CA ASP A 184 -19.28 -9.99 5.44
C ASP A 184 -19.71 -10.40 4.02
N ARG A 185 -19.08 -9.83 2.98
CA ARG A 185 -19.43 -10.05 1.57
C ARG A 185 -18.20 -10.17 0.70
N PHE A 186 -18.31 -11.03 -0.31
CA PHE A 186 -17.35 -11.05 -1.41
C PHE A 186 -17.66 -9.90 -2.37
N CYS A 187 -16.96 -8.79 -2.18
CA CYS A 187 -17.23 -7.52 -2.85
C CYS A 187 -16.45 -7.38 -4.17
N GLU A 188 -16.69 -6.28 -4.87
CA GLU A 188 -15.99 -5.90 -6.10
C GLU A 188 -14.46 -5.85 -5.94
N HIS A 189 -13.95 -5.48 -4.76
CA HIS A 189 -12.52 -5.41 -4.47
C HIS A 189 -11.87 -6.81 -4.45
N ASP A 190 -12.58 -7.81 -3.92
CA ASP A 190 -12.12 -9.20 -3.88
C ASP A 190 -12.05 -9.77 -5.30
N ILE A 191 -13.07 -9.48 -6.11
CA ILE A 191 -13.14 -9.90 -7.52
C ILE A 191 -12.06 -9.22 -8.36
N GLY A 192 -11.90 -7.90 -8.24
CA GLY A 192 -10.85 -7.15 -8.92
C GLY A 192 -9.44 -7.64 -8.55
N THR A 193 -9.25 -8.00 -7.28
CA THR A 193 -8.01 -8.62 -6.80
C THR A 193 -7.79 -10.00 -7.45
N CYS A 194 -8.80 -10.86 -7.46
CA CYS A 194 -8.69 -12.19 -8.08
C CYS A 194 -8.41 -12.11 -9.59
N LEU A 195 -9.09 -11.24 -10.32
CA LEU A 195 -8.84 -11.04 -11.76
C LEU A 195 -7.41 -10.56 -12.03
N THR A 196 -6.92 -9.62 -11.21
CA THR A 196 -5.55 -9.11 -11.30
C THR A 196 -4.54 -10.21 -10.97
N LEU A 197 -4.73 -10.93 -9.87
CA LEU A 197 -3.89 -12.05 -9.45
C LEU A 197 -3.79 -13.10 -10.57
N ARG A 198 -4.93 -13.54 -11.11
CA ARG A 198 -4.98 -14.54 -12.18
C ARG A 198 -4.21 -14.10 -13.41
N THR A 199 -4.38 -12.83 -13.80
CA THR A 199 -3.68 -12.25 -14.96
C THR A 199 -2.18 -12.16 -14.73
N LEU A 200 -1.74 -11.69 -13.56
CA LEU A 200 -0.32 -11.61 -13.22
C LEU A 200 0.33 -12.99 -13.16
N LEU A 201 -0.32 -13.98 -12.54
CA LEU A 201 0.18 -15.36 -12.50
C LEU A 201 0.36 -15.92 -13.91
N HIS A 202 -0.58 -15.65 -14.82
CA HIS A 202 -0.45 -16.05 -16.22
C HIS A 202 0.75 -15.35 -16.90
N ILE A 203 0.93 -14.05 -16.70
CA ILE A 203 2.09 -13.31 -17.24
C ILE A 203 3.39 -13.91 -16.71
N PHE A 204 3.50 -14.15 -15.40
CA PHE A 204 4.73 -14.64 -14.79
C PHE A 204 5.09 -16.05 -15.27
N GLN A 205 4.09 -16.93 -15.44
CA GLN A 205 4.31 -18.28 -15.95
C GLN A 205 4.79 -18.32 -17.41
N ASN A 206 4.39 -17.35 -18.23
CA ASN A 206 4.71 -17.36 -19.66
C ASN A 206 5.92 -16.48 -20.02
N GLU A 207 6.05 -15.32 -19.40
CA GLU A 207 7.04 -14.29 -19.77
C GLU A 207 8.21 -14.19 -18.77
N PHE A 208 8.04 -14.68 -17.54
CA PHE A 208 9.03 -14.56 -16.46
C PHE A 208 9.31 -15.89 -15.75
N ALA A 209 9.14 -17.02 -16.46
CA ALA A 209 9.25 -18.35 -15.87
C ALA A 209 10.60 -18.60 -15.17
N ASP A 210 11.68 -18.02 -15.69
CA ASP A 210 13.04 -18.15 -15.13
C ASP A 210 13.25 -17.38 -13.82
N TYR A 211 12.40 -16.38 -13.54
CA TYR A 211 12.49 -15.53 -12.34
C TYR A 211 11.40 -15.85 -11.32
N TYR A 212 10.27 -16.36 -11.80
CA TYR A 212 9.12 -16.67 -10.96
C TYR A 212 9.25 -18.05 -10.32
N GLU A 213 9.98 -18.12 -9.21
CA GLU A 213 9.97 -19.26 -8.30
C GLU A 213 8.64 -19.28 -7.51
N LYS A 214 7.57 -19.73 -8.18
CA LYS A 214 6.20 -19.97 -7.69
C LYS A 214 5.92 -19.52 -6.25
N GLY A 215 5.20 -18.41 -6.12
CA GLY A 215 4.57 -18.02 -4.84
C GLY A 215 5.19 -16.80 -4.15
N ARG A 216 6.14 -16.11 -4.79
CA ARG A 216 6.63 -14.81 -4.33
C ARG A 216 6.63 -13.77 -5.45
N PHE A 217 5.91 -12.67 -5.25
CA PHE A 217 6.03 -11.46 -6.06
C PHE A 217 5.43 -10.24 -5.34
N THR A 218 5.84 -9.06 -5.77
CA THR A 218 5.17 -7.79 -5.51
C THR A 218 4.93 -7.11 -6.84
N ALA A 219 3.69 -6.67 -7.10
CA ALA A 219 3.29 -5.90 -8.25
C ALA A 219 2.71 -4.57 -7.81
N VAL A 220 3.13 -3.49 -8.47
CA VAL A 220 2.73 -2.11 -8.18
C VAL A 220 2.25 -1.48 -9.47
N ASN A 221 1.15 -0.73 -9.42
CA ASN A 221 0.71 0.05 -10.58
C ASN A 221 1.85 0.99 -11.02
N ARG A 222 2.21 0.90 -12.31
CA ARG A 222 3.40 1.53 -12.88
C ARG A 222 3.40 3.04 -12.74
N ASN A 223 2.25 3.68 -12.93
CA ASN A 223 2.13 5.13 -12.83
C ASN A 223 2.39 5.60 -11.39
N ILE A 224 1.94 4.83 -10.41
CA ILE A 224 2.18 5.12 -8.99
C ILE A 224 3.64 4.88 -8.64
N PHE A 225 4.21 3.75 -9.08
CA PHE A 225 5.60 3.41 -8.84
C PHE A 225 6.53 4.53 -9.32
N TYR A 226 6.40 4.99 -10.57
CA TYR A 226 7.25 6.07 -11.10
C TYR A 226 7.02 7.41 -10.41
N ARG A 227 5.79 7.73 -10.02
CA ARG A 227 5.52 8.93 -9.21
C ARG A 227 6.29 8.89 -7.90
N ILE A 228 6.40 7.73 -7.26
CA ILE A 228 7.05 7.56 -5.96
C ILE A 228 8.57 7.56 -6.11
N VAL A 229 9.12 6.84 -7.10
CA VAL A 229 10.56 6.84 -7.37
C VAL A 229 11.05 8.24 -7.78
N ALA A 230 10.22 9.07 -8.42
CA ALA A 230 10.58 10.47 -8.65
C ALA A 230 10.77 11.28 -7.35
N TYR A 231 10.12 10.91 -6.24
CA TYR A 231 10.39 11.51 -4.93
C TYR A 231 11.70 11.03 -4.31
N SER A 232 12.08 9.76 -4.48
CA SER A 232 13.35 9.24 -3.98
C SER A 232 14.55 9.77 -4.77
N LEU A 233 14.37 10.02 -6.07
CA LEU A 233 15.39 10.54 -6.98
C LEU A 233 15.55 12.08 -6.94
N LYS A 234 15.19 12.77 -5.84
CA LYS A 234 15.44 14.22 -5.68
C LYS A 234 16.94 14.55 -5.49
N LYS A 235 17.74 14.23 -6.50
CA LYS A 235 18.77 15.04 -7.17
C LYS A 235 18.73 14.70 -8.66
N ILE A 236 17.77 15.25 -9.40
CA ILE A 236 17.93 15.42 -10.85
C ILE A 236 18.24 16.90 -11.06
N THR A 237 19.53 17.22 -11.13
CA THR A 237 19.96 18.46 -11.76
C THR A 237 19.80 18.24 -13.26
N LEU A 238 18.90 19.00 -13.89
CA LEU A 238 18.90 19.18 -15.34
C LEU A 238 20.05 20.09 -15.75
#